data_AF-X8CKB9-F1
#
_entry.id   AF-X8CKB9-F1
#
_cell.length_a   1.000
_cell.length_b   1.000
_cell.length_c   1.000
_cell.angle_alpha   90.00
_cell.angle_beta   90.00
_cell.angle_gamma   90.00
#
_symmetry.space_group_name_H-M   'P 1'
#
loop_
_entity.id
_entity.type
_entity.pdbx_description
1 polymer ?
#
loop_
_entity_poly.entity_id
_entity_poly.type
_entity_poly.pdbx_seq_one_letter_code
_entity_poly.pdbx_strand_id
1 'polypeptide(L)'
;MAGPDAGGRDHRRLQGRAPVRGRRIRRHAHLPGLGVRARRRPPSAARIEQISQEQCEAAVRRYLGTRFDPNSKFSISMLWSGDRAWRQSGERRLLCGLQLPGPDNQQIPFKGKVADLDQSKVWPAGTCLGIDLSANQPNDVPVDCAAPHAMEVTGTVNLAEKFPAALPSEAEQDTYIKDTCTRLTDAYLAPVQLRNTTLTLIYSTISLPSWSAGSHEVACSIGATLGNGGWATLLNSAKGPLLINGQPPIPPPEIPPERLNPPAIPMPTNAATAPAAPPTQQRQGNEHLPNQPAAPAAHRGAANQPPAPANQPPAPRPVPKRRPAAPEAPPPQPPARKPHRPATAWPSSARAGA
;
A
#
# COMPACT_ATOMS: atom_id res chain seq x y z
N MET A 1 71.89 6.05 39.88
CA MET A 1 72.26 6.33 41.28
C MET A 1 71.25 7.33 41.84
N ALA A 2 70.74 7.04 43.04
CA ALA A 2 70.02 7.89 43.99
C ALA A 2 68.68 8.55 43.55
N GLY A 3 67.57 8.05 44.12
CA GLY A 3 66.54 8.92 44.71
C GLY A 3 66.90 9.21 46.19
N PRO A 4 65.98 9.64 47.08
CA PRO A 4 64.57 10.04 46.89
C PRO A 4 64.24 11.42 47.52
N ASP A 5 63.01 11.93 47.36
CA ASP A 5 62.33 12.53 48.51
C ASP A 5 60.81 12.52 48.38
N ALA A 6 60.17 12.39 49.54
CA ALA A 6 58.78 12.01 49.75
C ALA A 6 57.92 13.17 50.30
N GLY A 7 56.60 13.13 50.07
CA GLY A 7 55.66 13.88 50.91
C GLY A 7 54.28 14.11 50.28
N GLY A 8 53.24 13.64 50.95
CA GLY A 8 51.87 14.17 50.80
C GLY A 8 50.77 13.17 50.47
N ARG A 9 50.32 12.41 51.48
CA ARG A 9 49.04 11.68 51.48
C ARG A 9 47.86 12.66 51.56
N ASP A 10 46.83 12.47 50.75
CA ASP A 10 45.46 12.73 51.20
C ASP A 10 44.50 11.66 50.66
N HIS A 11 43.92 10.91 51.60
CA HIS A 11 42.89 9.90 51.37
C HIS A 11 41.53 10.58 51.50
N ARG A 12 40.81 10.79 50.39
CA ARG A 12 39.35 10.99 50.43
C ARG A 12 38.58 9.86 49.78
N ARG A 13 37.96 9.10 50.69
CA ARG A 13 36.80 8.22 50.59
C ARG A 13 35.93 8.32 49.32
N LEU A 14 35.71 7.12 48.80
CA LEU A 14 34.54 6.65 48.05
C LEU A 14 33.21 7.15 48.63
N GLN A 15 32.37 7.75 47.77
CA GLN A 15 30.91 7.65 47.87
C GLN A 15 30.34 7.40 46.46
N GLY A 16 29.62 6.28 46.35
CA GLY A 16 29.06 5.79 45.09
C GLY A 16 28.01 6.73 44.49
N ARG A 17 27.98 6.76 43.15
CA ARG A 17 26.86 7.31 42.38
C ARG A 17 26.12 6.18 41.67
N ALA A 18 24.81 6.17 41.94
CA ALA A 18 23.77 5.31 41.42
C ALA A 18 23.66 5.30 39.87
N PRO A 19 22.99 4.30 39.27
CA PRO A 19 22.94 4.15 37.81
C PRO A 19 22.12 5.25 37.14
N VAL A 20 22.62 5.74 36.01
CA VAL A 20 21.96 6.70 35.13
C VAL A 20 20.74 6.03 34.51
N ARG A 21 19.55 6.31 35.08
CA ARG A 21 18.26 5.98 34.45
C ARG A 21 18.17 6.67 33.08
N GLY A 22 18.08 5.87 32.02
CA GLY A 22 17.79 6.35 30.67
C GLY A 22 16.52 7.19 30.64
N ARG A 23 16.65 8.48 30.34
CA ARG A 23 15.50 9.37 30.12
C ARG A 23 14.81 8.94 28.82
N ARG A 24 13.63 8.32 28.92
CA ARG A 24 12.68 8.29 27.80
C ARG A 24 12.25 9.72 27.52
N ILE A 25 12.77 10.30 26.46
CA ILE A 25 12.31 11.60 25.97
C ILE A 25 10.96 11.36 25.27
N ARG A 26 9.86 11.47 26.02
CA ARG A 26 8.52 11.68 25.45
C ARG A 26 8.42 13.15 25.03
N ARG A 27 8.69 13.47 23.75
CA ARG A 27 8.29 14.77 23.20
C ARG A 27 6.81 14.72 22.88
N HIS A 28 6.01 15.41 23.69
CA HIS A 28 4.63 15.74 23.37
C HIS A 28 4.63 16.81 22.29
N ALA A 29 4.08 16.52 21.11
CA ALA A 29 3.70 17.56 20.17
C ALA A 29 2.52 18.33 20.78
N HIS A 30 2.68 19.63 21.02
CA HIS A 30 1.62 20.52 21.48
C HIS A 30 1.24 21.43 20.30
N LEU A 31 -0.03 21.42 19.89
CA LEU A 31 -0.54 22.31 18.85
C LEU A 31 -0.48 23.78 19.34
N PRO A 32 0.14 24.71 18.59
CA PRO A 32 0.07 26.12 18.93
C PRO A 32 -1.23 26.77 18.39
N GLY A 33 -1.87 27.56 19.26
CA GLY A 33 -2.67 28.73 18.90
C GLY A 33 -4.00 28.54 18.15
N LEU A 34 -5.10 28.24 18.86
CA LEU A 34 -6.46 28.64 18.44
C LEU A 34 -7.20 29.32 19.59
N GLY A 35 -7.82 30.46 19.28
CA GLY A 35 -8.55 31.34 20.19
C GLY A 35 -9.66 30.65 20.98
N VAL A 36 -9.99 31.26 22.12
CA VAL A 36 -10.63 30.66 23.32
C VAL A 36 -12.04 30.08 23.10
N ARG A 37 -12.63 30.14 21.91
CA ARG A 37 -13.97 29.53 21.62
C ARG A 37 -13.94 28.32 20.67
N ALA A 38 -12.83 28.06 19.98
CA ALA A 38 -12.68 26.89 19.09
C ALA A 38 -12.27 25.60 19.83
N ARG A 39 -12.02 25.66 21.14
CA ARG A 39 -11.37 24.60 21.93
C ARG A 39 -12.26 23.42 22.35
N ARG A 40 -13.57 23.44 22.03
CA ARG A 40 -14.53 22.40 22.47
C ARG A 40 -14.97 21.41 21.39
N ARG A 41 -14.89 21.76 20.10
CA ARG A 41 -15.28 20.83 19.04
C ARG A 41 -14.12 19.86 18.76
N PRO A 42 -14.39 18.54 18.68
CA PRO A 42 -13.41 17.60 18.16
C PRO A 42 -13.01 17.97 16.72
N PRO A 43 -11.79 17.58 16.29
CA PRO A 43 -11.38 17.78 14.91
C PRO A 43 -12.32 17.01 13.97
N SER A 44 -12.63 17.61 12.81
CA SER A 44 -13.33 16.89 11.73
C SER A 44 -12.45 15.76 11.18
N ALA A 45 -13.05 14.80 10.45
CA ALA A 45 -12.29 13.75 9.76
C ALA A 45 -11.19 14.33 8.85
N ALA A 46 -11.53 15.32 8.02
CA ALA A 46 -10.56 16.02 7.18
C ALA A 46 -9.42 16.68 7.98
N ARG A 47 -9.72 17.21 9.19
CA ARG A 47 -8.68 17.78 10.05
C ARG A 47 -7.80 16.69 10.69
N ILE A 48 -8.38 15.54 11.03
CA ILE A 48 -7.65 14.37 11.54
C ILE A 48 -6.67 13.87 10.46
N GLU A 49 -7.12 13.76 9.22
CA GLU A 49 -6.28 13.36 8.07
C GLU A 49 -5.14 14.36 7.85
N GLN A 50 -5.43 15.67 7.85
CA GLN A 50 -4.40 16.70 7.72
C GLN A 50 -3.36 16.63 8.85
N ILE A 51 -3.79 16.46 10.11
CA ILE A 51 -2.86 16.33 11.24
C ILE A 51 -2.01 15.05 11.09
N SER A 52 -2.61 13.96 10.61
CA SER A 52 -1.87 12.73 10.34
C SER A 52 -0.74 12.97 9.33
N GLN A 53 -1.03 13.62 8.21
CA GLN A 53 -0.03 13.95 7.19
C GLN A 53 1.06 14.89 7.74
N GLU A 54 0.68 15.99 8.38
CA GLU A 54 1.64 16.99 8.86
C GLU A 54 2.51 16.52 10.03
N GLN A 55 1.91 15.80 11.00
CA GLN A 55 2.56 15.50 12.28
C GLN A 55 3.04 14.05 12.36
N CYS A 56 2.26 13.11 11.84
CA CYS A 56 2.61 11.69 11.94
C CYS A 56 3.63 11.25 10.91
N GLU A 57 3.66 11.85 9.71
CA GLU A 57 4.70 11.54 8.74
C GLU A 57 6.10 11.88 9.26
N ALA A 58 6.29 13.09 9.78
CA ALA A 58 7.57 13.49 10.36
C ALA A 58 7.98 12.60 11.55
N ALA A 59 7.01 12.13 12.35
CA ALA A 59 7.27 11.21 13.45
C ALA A 59 7.71 9.81 12.95
N VAL A 60 7.01 9.26 11.95
CA VAL A 60 7.32 7.97 11.35
C VAL A 60 8.67 7.99 10.63
N ARG A 61 8.97 9.03 9.85
CA ARG A 61 10.28 9.20 9.20
C ARG A 61 11.42 9.24 10.20
N ARG A 62 11.24 9.90 11.35
CA ARG A 62 12.24 9.89 12.43
C ARG A 62 12.38 8.53 13.11
N TYR A 63 11.30 7.76 13.21
CA TYR A 63 11.31 6.43 13.81
C TYR A 63 11.99 5.39 12.92
N LEU A 64 11.63 5.35 11.63
CA LEU A 64 12.19 4.38 10.68
C LEU A 64 13.55 4.82 10.11
N GLY A 65 13.83 6.12 10.02
CA GLY A 65 15.09 6.63 9.47
C GLY A 65 15.31 6.14 8.05
N THR A 66 16.46 5.51 7.79
CA THR A 66 16.79 4.90 6.50
C THR A 66 15.91 3.69 6.15
N ARG A 67 15.15 3.16 7.11
CA ARG A 67 14.19 2.06 6.94
C ARG A 67 12.80 2.54 6.52
N PHE A 68 12.61 3.84 6.25
CA PHE A 68 11.32 4.33 5.79
C PHE A 68 11.11 4.00 4.32
N ASP A 69 10.20 3.07 4.02
CA ASP A 69 9.77 2.78 2.64
C ASP A 69 8.44 3.50 2.35
N PRO A 70 8.39 4.49 1.44
CA PRO A 70 7.12 5.10 1.03
C PRO A 70 6.19 4.11 0.31
N ASN A 71 6.71 3.00 -0.20
CA ASN A 71 5.94 1.93 -0.84
C ASN A 71 5.64 0.76 0.12
N SER A 72 5.77 0.97 1.42
CA SER A 72 5.52 -0.05 2.45
C SER A 72 4.08 -0.58 2.44
N LYS A 73 3.89 -1.84 2.83
CA LYS A 73 2.57 -2.38 3.21
C LYS A 73 2.00 -1.74 4.47
N PHE A 74 2.85 -1.10 5.29
CA PHE A 74 2.42 -0.37 6.47
C PHE A 74 2.11 1.08 6.12
N SER A 75 0.95 1.57 6.57
CA SER A 75 0.56 2.97 6.36
C SER A 75 0.68 3.79 7.64
N ILE A 76 0.88 5.09 7.47
CA ILE A 76 0.98 6.06 8.56
C ILE A 76 -0.42 6.24 9.14
N SER A 77 -0.53 6.09 10.45
CA SER A 77 -1.79 6.21 11.17
C SER A 77 -1.65 7.08 12.41
N MET A 78 -2.80 7.59 12.86
CA MET A 78 -2.92 8.42 14.03
C MET A 78 -4.03 7.89 14.93
N LEU A 79 -3.65 7.50 16.14
CA LEU A 79 -4.58 7.22 17.21
C LEU A 79 -4.80 8.50 18.03
N TRP A 80 -6.07 8.83 18.26
CA TRP A 80 -6.46 9.96 19.09
C TRP A 80 -7.51 9.52 20.11
N SER A 81 -7.72 10.34 21.13
CA SER A 81 -8.52 9.97 22.31
C SER A 81 -10.02 9.89 22.06
N GLY A 82 -10.46 10.19 20.85
CA GLY A 82 -11.87 10.20 20.46
C GLY A 82 -12.65 11.38 21.05
N ASP A 83 -13.85 11.54 20.53
CA ASP A 83 -14.79 12.62 20.82
C ASP A 83 -15.07 12.82 22.32
N ARG A 84 -15.26 11.70 23.06
CA ARG A 84 -15.66 11.72 24.47
C ARG A 84 -14.53 12.30 25.34
N ALA A 85 -13.33 11.73 25.26
CA ALA A 85 -12.19 12.19 26.04
C ALA A 85 -11.77 13.62 25.62
N TRP A 86 -11.93 13.96 24.34
CA TRP A 86 -11.70 15.32 23.85
C TRP A 86 -12.63 16.35 24.51
N ARG A 87 -13.94 16.05 24.55
CA ARG A 87 -14.95 16.97 25.10
C ARG A 87 -14.94 17.03 26.63
N GLN A 88 -14.80 15.88 27.29
CA GLN A 88 -15.01 15.76 28.74
C GLN A 88 -13.72 15.92 29.55
N SER A 89 -12.60 15.37 29.07
CA SER A 89 -11.34 15.33 29.80
C SER A 89 -10.30 16.33 29.27
N GLY A 90 -10.64 17.08 28.22
CA GLY A 90 -9.71 18.00 27.57
C GLY A 90 -8.50 17.29 26.97
N GLU A 91 -8.58 15.98 26.69
CA GLU A 91 -7.45 15.22 26.17
C GLU A 91 -7.17 15.63 24.72
N ARG A 92 -5.89 15.90 24.43
CA ARG A 92 -5.41 16.43 23.14
C ARG A 92 -4.20 15.65 22.62
N ARG A 93 -3.78 14.59 23.32
CA ARG A 93 -2.68 13.74 22.89
C ARG A 93 -3.10 12.94 21.66
N LEU A 94 -2.14 12.84 20.75
CA LEU A 94 -2.21 12.04 19.55
C LEU A 94 -1.02 11.08 19.61
N LEU A 95 -1.24 9.85 19.17
CA LEU A 95 -0.21 8.84 19.00
C LEU A 95 -0.09 8.56 17.51
N CYS A 96 1.05 8.93 16.96
CA CYS A 96 1.41 8.60 15.59
C CYS A 96 2.08 7.24 15.55
N GLY A 97 1.74 6.44 14.55
CA GLY A 97 2.30 5.11 14.38
C GLY A 97 2.15 4.60 12.96
N LEU A 98 2.52 3.35 12.78
CA LEU A 98 2.33 2.59 11.55
C LEU A 98 1.26 1.53 11.81
N GLN A 99 0.39 1.31 10.85
CA GLN A 99 -0.63 0.26 10.88
C GLN A 99 -0.51 -0.62 9.65
N LEU A 100 -1.02 -1.84 9.74
CA LEU A 100 -1.27 -2.68 8.56
C LEU A 100 -2.74 -2.47 8.15
N PRO A 101 -3.02 -1.84 7.00
CA PRO A 101 -4.38 -1.63 6.54
C PRO A 101 -5.12 -2.96 6.35
N GLY A 102 -6.40 -2.97 6.70
CA GLY A 102 -7.34 -4.07 6.47
C GLY A 102 -8.66 -3.56 5.90
N PRO A 103 -9.59 -4.48 5.59
CA PRO A 103 -10.87 -4.14 4.99
C PRO A 103 -11.70 -3.21 5.90
N ASP A 104 -12.60 -2.42 5.31
CA ASP A 104 -13.52 -1.52 6.03
C ASP A 104 -12.85 -0.58 7.04
N ASN A 105 -11.66 -0.05 6.69
CA ASN A 105 -10.82 0.78 7.56
C ASN A 105 -10.42 0.11 8.88
N GLN A 106 -10.48 -1.23 8.96
CA GLN A 106 -9.94 -1.98 10.08
C GLN A 106 -8.43 -2.11 9.97
N GLN A 107 -7.78 -2.42 11.09
CA GLN A 107 -6.35 -2.68 11.15
C GLN A 107 -6.12 -4.18 11.28
N ILE A 108 -5.22 -4.73 10.46
CA ILE A 108 -4.83 -6.13 10.57
C ILE A 108 -3.84 -6.26 11.75
N PRO A 109 -4.08 -7.18 12.71
CA PRO A 109 -3.13 -7.44 13.77
C PRO A 109 -1.80 -7.95 13.22
N PHE A 110 -0.69 -7.39 13.68
CA PHE A 110 0.66 -7.90 13.41
C PHE A 110 1.52 -7.80 14.67
N LYS A 111 2.66 -8.50 14.67
CA LYS A 111 3.60 -8.56 15.80
C LYS A 111 5.00 -8.15 15.36
N GLY A 112 5.69 -7.37 16.20
CA GLY A 112 7.06 -6.94 15.96
C GLY A 112 7.20 -5.43 15.83
N LYS A 113 8.43 -4.97 15.63
CA LYS A 113 8.73 -3.56 15.33
C LYS A 113 8.82 -3.40 13.83
N VAL A 114 8.07 -2.47 13.24
CA VAL A 114 8.10 -2.25 11.77
C VAL A 114 9.51 -1.98 11.22
N ALA A 115 10.40 -1.36 12.01
CA ALA A 115 11.80 -1.15 11.61
C ALA A 115 12.58 -2.46 11.32
N ASP A 116 12.16 -3.57 11.94
CA ASP A 116 12.77 -4.89 11.87
C ASP A 116 11.98 -5.85 10.96
N LEU A 117 10.80 -5.45 10.47
CA LEU A 117 9.95 -6.26 9.61
C LEU A 117 10.20 -5.94 8.14
N ASP A 118 10.03 -6.92 7.27
CA ASP A 118 9.97 -6.70 5.83
C ASP A 118 8.73 -5.85 5.50
N GLN A 119 8.94 -4.79 4.73
CA GLN A 119 7.93 -3.79 4.40
C GLN A 119 7.31 -3.98 3.02
N SER A 120 7.70 -5.02 2.27
CA SER A 120 7.13 -5.34 0.98
C SER A 120 5.62 -5.53 1.05
N LYS A 121 4.96 -5.03 0.00
CA LYS A 121 3.53 -5.22 -0.31
C LYS A 121 3.28 -6.63 -0.83
N VAL A 122 3.41 -7.58 0.08
CA VAL A 122 3.18 -9.00 -0.16
C VAL A 122 2.13 -9.52 0.80
N TRP A 123 1.33 -10.45 0.30
CA TRP A 123 0.25 -11.10 1.03
C TRP A 123 0.25 -12.60 0.68
N PRO A 124 -0.35 -13.45 1.52
CA PRO A 124 -0.49 -14.87 1.20
C PRO A 124 -1.20 -15.09 -0.14
N ALA A 125 -0.82 -16.14 -0.86
CA ALA A 125 -1.54 -16.57 -2.05
C ALA A 125 -3.03 -16.81 -1.74
N GLY A 126 -3.90 -16.37 -2.65
CA GLY A 126 -5.36 -16.30 -2.48
C GLY A 126 -5.88 -15.02 -1.83
N THR A 127 -5.02 -14.07 -1.46
CA THR A 127 -5.47 -12.75 -0.99
C THR A 127 -5.96 -11.89 -2.15
N CYS A 128 -7.18 -11.39 -2.09
CA CYS A 128 -7.71 -10.41 -3.03
C CYS A 128 -7.46 -8.99 -2.52
N LEU A 129 -6.98 -8.10 -3.40
CA LEU A 129 -6.67 -6.70 -3.06
C LEU A 129 -7.71 -5.76 -3.66
N GLY A 130 -8.34 -4.98 -2.79
CA GLY A 130 -9.48 -4.14 -3.12
C GLY A 130 -9.22 -3.13 -4.24
N ILE A 131 -10.32 -2.63 -4.80
CA ILE A 131 -10.32 -1.59 -5.83
C ILE A 131 -11.06 -0.35 -5.32
N ASP A 132 -10.48 0.83 -5.56
CA ASP A 132 -11.22 2.09 -5.51
C ASP A 132 -12.03 2.22 -6.81
N LEU A 133 -13.33 1.97 -6.71
CA LEU A 133 -14.27 2.02 -7.84
C LEU A 133 -14.39 3.42 -8.46
N SER A 134 -14.04 4.48 -7.74
CA SER A 134 -14.10 5.85 -8.27
C SER A 134 -12.90 6.19 -9.15
N ALA A 135 -11.73 5.61 -8.82
CA ALA A 135 -10.47 5.83 -9.52
C ALA A 135 -10.08 4.69 -10.47
N ASN A 136 -10.74 3.53 -10.37
CA ASN A 136 -10.33 2.27 -10.98
C ASN A 136 -8.86 1.92 -10.66
N GLN A 137 -8.48 2.08 -9.39
CA GLN A 137 -7.13 1.80 -8.92
C GLN A 137 -7.13 0.78 -7.77
N PRO A 138 -6.11 -0.08 -7.66
CA PRO A 138 -5.94 -0.93 -6.50
C PRO A 138 -5.68 -0.08 -5.26
N ASN A 139 -6.17 -0.52 -4.11
CA ASN A 139 -5.94 0.17 -2.84
C ASN A 139 -4.97 -0.58 -1.91
N ASP A 140 -4.42 -1.72 -2.35
CA ASP A 140 -3.50 -2.58 -1.58
C ASP A 140 -4.07 -3.03 -0.22
N VAL A 141 -5.40 -3.10 -0.10
CA VAL A 141 -6.10 -3.57 1.10
C VAL A 141 -6.69 -4.96 0.85
N PRO A 142 -6.36 -5.97 1.67
CA PRO A 142 -7.01 -7.28 1.59
C PRO A 142 -8.53 -7.19 1.76
N VAL A 143 -9.27 -7.85 0.88
CA VAL A 143 -10.74 -7.97 0.92
C VAL A 143 -11.16 -9.43 0.70
N ASP A 144 -12.42 -9.73 1.02
CA ASP A 144 -13.03 -10.98 0.57
C ASP A 144 -13.08 -11.00 -0.96
N CYS A 145 -12.68 -12.10 -1.60
CA CYS A 145 -12.69 -12.21 -3.06
C CYS A 145 -14.10 -12.12 -3.66
N ALA A 146 -15.17 -12.38 -2.89
CA ALA A 146 -16.55 -12.12 -3.31
C ALA A 146 -16.87 -10.61 -3.38
N ALA A 147 -16.06 -9.76 -2.73
CA ALA A 147 -16.16 -8.31 -2.84
C ALA A 147 -15.37 -7.79 -4.07
N PRO A 148 -15.71 -6.58 -4.58
CA PRO A 148 -14.97 -5.94 -5.66
C PRO A 148 -13.48 -5.79 -5.34
N HIS A 149 -12.62 -6.30 -6.22
CA HIS A 149 -11.16 -6.22 -6.07
C HIS A 149 -10.47 -6.00 -7.42
N ALA A 150 -9.22 -5.51 -7.39
CA ALA A 150 -8.44 -5.23 -8.60
C ALA A 150 -7.53 -6.39 -9.00
N MET A 151 -7.04 -7.14 -8.01
CA MET A 151 -6.09 -8.23 -8.23
C MET A 151 -6.18 -9.31 -7.15
N GLU A 152 -5.75 -10.51 -7.51
CA GLU A 152 -5.61 -11.66 -6.60
C GLU A 152 -4.13 -12.08 -6.55
N VAL A 153 -3.60 -12.22 -5.33
CA VAL A 153 -2.22 -12.65 -5.12
C VAL A 153 -2.11 -14.16 -5.32
N THR A 154 -1.16 -14.59 -6.14
CA THR A 154 -0.92 -16.01 -6.47
C THR A 154 0.35 -16.55 -5.82
N GLY A 155 1.25 -15.68 -5.39
CA GLY A 155 2.50 -16.07 -4.74
C GLY A 155 3.37 -14.88 -4.35
N THR A 156 4.56 -15.18 -3.85
CA THR A 156 5.56 -14.19 -3.44
C THR A 156 6.94 -14.66 -3.85
N VAL A 157 7.77 -13.73 -4.33
CA VAL A 157 9.17 -13.96 -4.66
C VAL A 157 10.02 -13.21 -3.66
N ASN A 158 10.96 -13.89 -3.00
CA ASN A 158 11.98 -13.25 -2.19
C ASN A 158 13.24 -13.02 -3.04
N LEU A 159 13.57 -11.76 -3.30
CA LEU A 159 14.75 -11.38 -4.06
C LEU A 159 16.04 -11.51 -3.26
N ALA A 160 15.99 -11.33 -1.94
CA ALA A 160 17.18 -11.45 -1.09
C ALA A 160 17.71 -12.88 -1.00
N GLU A 161 16.86 -13.89 -1.20
CA GLU A 161 17.30 -15.30 -1.30
C GLU A 161 18.18 -15.54 -2.53
N LYS A 162 17.83 -14.92 -3.67
CA LYS A 162 18.57 -15.06 -4.93
C LYS A 162 19.77 -14.10 -5.02
N PHE A 163 19.62 -12.91 -4.46
CA PHE A 163 20.58 -11.81 -4.55
C PHE A 163 20.96 -11.32 -3.13
N PRO A 164 21.75 -12.10 -2.38
CA PRO A 164 22.04 -11.82 -0.97
C PRO A 164 23.00 -10.64 -0.75
N ALA A 165 23.73 -10.21 -1.78
CA ALA A 165 24.78 -9.20 -1.65
C ALA A 165 24.26 -7.77 -1.78
N ALA A 166 23.43 -7.51 -2.80
CA ALA A 166 22.93 -6.18 -3.14
C ALA A 166 21.69 -6.29 -4.04
N LEU A 167 20.98 -5.16 -4.22
CA LEU A 167 19.93 -5.06 -5.21
C LEU A 167 20.53 -5.29 -6.62
N PRO A 168 20.06 -6.29 -7.38
CA PRO A 168 20.53 -6.52 -8.74
C PRO A 168 19.93 -5.49 -9.71
N SER A 169 20.41 -5.48 -10.95
CA SER A 169 19.86 -4.60 -11.99
C SER A 169 18.38 -4.90 -12.24
N GLU A 170 17.63 -3.90 -12.71
CA GLU A 170 16.20 -4.06 -12.97
C GLU A 170 15.89 -5.22 -13.94
N ALA A 171 16.74 -5.42 -14.95
CA ALA A 171 16.58 -6.52 -15.92
C ALA A 171 16.82 -7.90 -15.29
N GLU A 172 17.78 -8.03 -14.38
CA GLU A 172 18.01 -9.27 -13.63
C GLU A 172 16.87 -9.57 -12.65
N GLN A 173 16.32 -8.53 -12.01
CA GLN A 173 15.11 -8.65 -11.19
C GLN A 173 13.95 -9.15 -12.04
N ASP A 174 13.62 -8.43 -13.13
CA ASP A 174 12.48 -8.76 -13.99
C ASP A 174 12.56 -10.20 -14.49
N THR A 175 13.72 -10.63 -14.99
CA THR A 175 13.92 -12.01 -15.46
C THR A 175 13.60 -13.03 -14.38
N TYR A 176 14.15 -12.86 -13.18
CA TYR A 176 13.95 -13.80 -12.07
C TYR A 176 12.51 -13.77 -11.52
N ILE A 177 11.94 -12.57 -11.36
CA ILE A 177 10.56 -12.38 -10.87
C ILE A 177 9.59 -13.00 -11.85
N LYS A 178 9.74 -12.71 -13.15
CA LYS A 178 8.88 -13.23 -14.21
C LYS A 178 8.82 -14.75 -14.19
N ASP A 179 9.97 -15.41 -14.27
CA ASP A 179 10.05 -16.87 -14.31
C ASP A 179 9.44 -17.51 -13.06
N THR A 180 9.73 -16.93 -11.90
CA THR A 180 9.22 -17.44 -10.62
C THR A 180 7.72 -17.21 -10.48
N CYS A 181 7.24 -16.01 -10.82
CA CYS A 181 5.83 -15.67 -10.75
C CYS A 181 4.99 -16.46 -11.76
N THR A 182 5.45 -16.67 -12.99
CA THR A 182 4.76 -17.53 -13.96
C THR A 182 4.54 -18.93 -13.37
N ARG A 183 5.59 -19.55 -12.82
CA ARG A 183 5.49 -20.88 -12.19
C ARG A 183 4.53 -20.89 -10.99
N LEU A 184 4.60 -19.88 -10.12
CA LEU A 184 3.74 -19.78 -8.94
C LEU A 184 2.28 -19.57 -9.34
N THR A 185 2.01 -18.72 -10.32
CA THR A 185 0.67 -18.45 -10.84
C THR A 185 0.06 -19.67 -11.52
N ASP A 186 0.83 -20.38 -12.36
CA ASP A 186 0.36 -21.61 -13.02
C ASP A 186 0.02 -22.69 -11.98
N ALA A 187 0.89 -22.89 -10.99
CA ALA A 187 0.65 -23.83 -9.90
C ALA A 187 -0.55 -23.41 -9.04
N TYR A 188 -0.72 -22.11 -8.81
CA TYR A 188 -1.86 -21.58 -8.08
C TYR A 188 -3.17 -21.87 -8.83
N LEU A 189 -3.25 -21.55 -10.12
CA LEU A 189 -4.50 -21.64 -10.91
C LEU A 189 -4.89 -23.04 -11.35
N ALA A 190 -3.99 -24.02 -11.30
CA ALA A 190 -4.24 -25.38 -11.75
C ALA A 190 -5.58 -25.95 -11.21
N PRO A 191 -6.42 -26.57 -12.07
CA PRO A 191 -6.15 -26.95 -13.47
C PRO A 191 -6.43 -25.86 -14.52
N VAL A 192 -6.87 -24.67 -14.12
CA VAL A 192 -7.11 -23.54 -15.04
C VAL A 192 -5.77 -22.96 -15.48
N GLN A 193 -5.63 -22.65 -16.77
CA GLN A 193 -4.46 -21.98 -17.31
C GLN A 193 -4.74 -20.48 -17.37
N LEU A 194 -3.77 -19.64 -16.96
CA LEU A 194 -3.91 -18.18 -17.00
C LEU A 194 -4.35 -17.68 -18.39
N ARG A 195 -3.81 -18.27 -19.48
CA ARG A 195 -4.17 -17.92 -20.86
C ARG A 195 -5.65 -18.12 -21.20
N ASN A 196 -6.36 -19.00 -20.48
CA ASN A 196 -7.79 -19.25 -20.69
C ASN A 196 -8.65 -18.24 -19.92
N THR A 197 -8.03 -17.33 -19.19
CA THR A 197 -8.67 -16.21 -18.51
C THR A 197 -8.41 -14.92 -19.30
N THR A 198 -9.11 -13.84 -18.94
CA THR A 198 -8.79 -12.49 -19.42
C THR A 198 -7.86 -11.75 -18.44
N LEU A 199 -7.27 -12.47 -17.47
CA LEU A 199 -6.32 -11.92 -16.52
C LEU A 199 -4.90 -11.97 -17.08
N THR A 200 -4.07 -11.07 -16.59
CA THR A 200 -2.63 -11.02 -16.85
C THR A 200 -1.87 -11.16 -15.54
N LEU A 201 -0.66 -11.70 -15.63
CA LEU A 201 0.29 -11.70 -14.52
C LEU A 201 0.81 -10.28 -14.30
N ILE A 202 0.82 -9.84 -13.04
CA ILE A 202 1.22 -8.52 -12.56
C ILE A 202 2.27 -8.72 -11.48
N TYR A 203 3.40 -8.05 -11.66
CA TYR A 203 4.45 -7.93 -10.66
C TYR A 203 5.24 -6.63 -10.93
N SER A 204 6.05 -6.22 -9.97
CA SER A 204 6.94 -5.05 -10.10
C SER A 204 8.33 -5.39 -9.57
N THR A 205 9.34 -4.71 -10.10
CA THR A 205 10.70 -4.75 -9.54
C THR A 205 10.78 -3.91 -8.25
N ILE A 206 11.84 -4.14 -7.45
CA ILE A 206 12.09 -3.37 -6.23
C ILE A 206 13.07 -2.23 -6.53
N SER A 207 12.65 -1.02 -6.16
CA SER A 207 13.51 0.17 -6.28
C SER A 207 14.62 0.18 -5.22
N LEU A 208 15.74 0.87 -5.50
CA LEU A 208 16.84 1.04 -4.55
C LEU A 208 16.39 1.65 -3.20
N PRO A 209 15.52 2.68 -3.15
CA PRO A 209 14.98 3.18 -1.89
C PRO A 209 14.22 2.12 -1.09
N SER A 210 13.33 1.34 -1.71
CA SER A 210 12.55 0.31 -1.03
C SER A 210 13.44 -0.84 -0.54
N TRP A 211 14.40 -1.28 -1.35
CA TRP A 211 15.40 -2.29 -0.96
C TRP A 211 16.20 -1.84 0.27
N SER A 212 16.75 -0.62 0.22
CA SER A 212 17.53 -0.05 1.32
C SER A 212 16.69 0.11 2.59
N ALA A 213 15.39 0.37 2.42
CA ALA A 213 14.45 0.48 3.52
C ALA A 213 14.06 -0.87 4.15
N GLY A 214 14.31 -1.98 3.46
CA GLY A 214 14.14 -3.34 3.96
C GLY A 214 13.11 -4.20 3.23
N SER A 215 12.55 -3.73 2.12
CA SER A 215 11.62 -4.48 1.27
C SER A 215 12.40 -5.36 0.30
N HIS A 216 12.30 -6.69 0.45
CA HIS A 216 13.04 -7.64 -0.39
C HIS A 216 12.14 -8.64 -1.12
N GLU A 217 10.82 -8.53 -0.93
CA GLU A 217 9.84 -9.45 -1.51
C GLU A 217 8.93 -8.76 -2.52
N VAL A 218 8.46 -9.51 -3.52
CA VAL A 218 7.56 -9.07 -4.59
C VAL A 218 6.34 -9.98 -4.64
N ALA A 219 5.14 -9.40 -4.76
CA ALA A 219 3.90 -10.15 -4.94
C ALA A 219 3.72 -10.54 -6.42
N CYS A 220 3.38 -11.80 -6.66
CA CYS A 220 2.91 -12.27 -7.96
C CYS A 220 1.39 -12.20 -7.94
N SER A 221 0.79 -11.29 -8.69
CA SER A 221 -0.66 -11.08 -8.69
C SER A 221 -1.24 -11.29 -10.08
N ILE A 222 -2.53 -11.58 -10.16
CA ILE A 222 -3.28 -11.62 -11.41
C ILE A 222 -4.38 -10.59 -11.38
N GLY A 223 -4.60 -9.91 -12.50
CA GLY A 223 -5.64 -8.90 -12.63
C GLY A 223 -5.93 -8.56 -14.09
N ALA A 224 -6.86 -7.63 -14.32
CA ALA A 224 -7.18 -7.16 -15.67
C ALA A 224 -7.12 -5.63 -15.72
N THR A 225 -6.51 -5.08 -16.76
CA THR A 225 -6.41 -3.64 -16.99
C THR A 225 -7.43 -3.18 -18.02
N LEU A 226 -7.87 -1.93 -17.94
CA LEU A 226 -8.80 -1.31 -18.89
C LEU A 226 -8.10 -0.70 -20.12
N GLY A 227 -6.77 -0.81 -20.22
CA GLY A 227 -5.97 -0.22 -21.31
C GLY A 227 -5.77 1.31 -21.23
N ASN A 228 -6.41 1.98 -20.27
CA ASN A 228 -6.29 3.43 -20.02
C ASN A 228 -5.51 3.77 -18.73
N GLY A 229 -4.77 2.80 -18.19
CA GLY A 229 -4.09 2.92 -16.89
C GLY A 229 -4.98 2.58 -15.68
N GLY A 230 -6.27 2.30 -15.88
CA GLY A 230 -7.17 1.79 -14.85
C GLY A 230 -7.27 0.27 -14.82
N TRP A 231 -7.85 -0.24 -13.73
CA TRP A 231 -8.07 -1.66 -13.47
C TRP A 231 -9.54 -2.03 -13.65
N ALA A 232 -9.79 -3.23 -14.17
CA ALA A 232 -11.11 -3.81 -14.18
C ALA A 232 -11.48 -4.27 -12.76
N THR A 233 -12.78 -4.26 -12.48
CA THR A 233 -13.32 -4.80 -11.22
C THR A 233 -13.49 -6.29 -11.34
N LEU A 234 -12.82 -7.04 -10.48
CA LEU A 234 -12.96 -8.48 -10.33
C LEU A 234 -13.99 -8.81 -9.23
N LEU A 235 -14.73 -9.89 -9.44
CA LEU A 235 -15.61 -10.51 -8.45
C LEU A 235 -15.41 -12.03 -8.47
N ASN A 236 -15.36 -12.63 -7.28
CA ASN A 236 -14.97 -14.01 -7.00
C ASN A 236 -13.49 -14.29 -7.30
N SER A 237 -12.95 -15.36 -6.71
CA SER A 237 -11.58 -15.79 -6.98
C SER A 237 -11.42 -16.26 -8.43
N ALA A 238 -10.23 -16.09 -8.98
CA ALA A 238 -9.79 -16.63 -10.27
C ALA A 238 -9.86 -18.17 -10.37
N LYS A 239 -9.96 -18.86 -9.22
CA LYS A 239 -10.19 -20.32 -9.15
C LYS A 239 -11.67 -20.72 -9.26
N GLY A 240 -12.57 -19.75 -9.20
CA GLY A 240 -14.01 -19.95 -9.15
C GLY A 240 -14.73 -19.30 -10.34
N PRO A 241 -16.01 -18.95 -10.17
CA PRO A 241 -16.80 -18.25 -11.19
C PRO A 241 -16.41 -16.75 -11.22
N LEU A 242 -15.17 -16.49 -11.63
CA LEU A 242 -14.62 -15.15 -11.77
C LEU A 242 -15.51 -14.31 -12.71
N LEU A 243 -15.73 -13.05 -12.35
CA LEU A 243 -16.30 -12.04 -13.23
C LEU A 243 -15.33 -10.86 -13.33
N ILE A 244 -15.21 -10.31 -14.54
CA ILE A 244 -14.39 -9.15 -14.88
C ILE A 244 -15.35 -8.10 -15.41
N ASN A 245 -15.55 -7.02 -14.66
CA ASN A 245 -16.59 -6.02 -14.89
C ASN A 245 -18.00 -6.64 -15.09
N GLY A 246 -18.30 -7.68 -14.31
CA GLY A 246 -19.58 -8.40 -14.36
C GLY A 246 -19.72 -9.40 -15.52
N GLN A 247 -18.69 -9.58 -16.35
CA GLN A 247 -18.69 -10.56 -17.44
C GLN A 247 -17.77 -11.75 -17.11
N PRO A 248 -18.11 -12.98 -17.53
CA PRO A 248 -17.19 -14.12 -17.40
C PRO A 248 -15.92 -13.90 -18.23
N PRO A 249 -14.78 -14.50 -17.85
CA PRO A 249 -13.56 -14.47 -18.64
C PRO A 249 -13.81 -15.00 -20.06
N ILE A 250 -13.25 -14.29 -21.04
CA ILE A 250 -13.29 -14.69 -22.44
C ILE A 250 -11.92 -15.32 -22.76
N PRO A 251 -11.85 -16.63 -23.06
CA PRO A 251 -10.61 -17.24 -23.50
C PRO A 251 -10.23 -16.70 -24.89
N PRO A 252 -8.92 -16.51 -25.17
CA PRO A 252 -8.45 -16.22 -26.52
C PRO A 252 -8.93 -17.29 -27.50
N PRO A 253 -9.18 -16.92 -28.78
CA PRO A 253 -9.45 -17.91 -29.82
C PRO A 253 -8.33 -18.95 -29.90
N GLU A 254 -8.69 -20.20 -30.13
CA GLU A 254 -7.70 -21.25 -30.35
C GLU A 254 -6.83 -20.90 -31.57
N ILE A 255 -5.52 -21.06 -31.42
CA ILE A 255 -4.57 -20.86 -32.51
C ILE A 255 -4.74 -22.04 -33.48
N PRO A 256 -5.04 -21.81 -34.77
CA PRO A 256 -5.16 -22.90 -35.74
C PRO A 256 -3.87 -23.73 -35.84
N PRO A 257 -3.94 -25.06 -35.99
CA PRO A 257 -2.78 -25.94 -36.01
C PRO A 257 -1.76 -25.60 -37.11
N GLU A 258 -2.20 -25.06 -38.25
CA GLU A 258 -1.33 -24.55 -39.32
C GLU A 258 -0.36 -23.43 -38.87
N ARG A 259 -0.67 -22.73 -37.77
CA ARG A 259 0.18 -21.68 -37.20
C ARG A 259 1.10 -22.19 -36.08
N LEU A 260 0.80 -23.36 -35.50
CA LEU A 260 1.65 -24.01 -34.49
C LEU A 260 2.85 -24.73 -35.12
N ASN A 261 2.72 -25.18 -36.38
CA ASN A 261 3.80 -25.76 -37.19
C ASN A 261 3.86 -25.07 -38.55
N PRO A 262 4.51 -23.89 -38.69
CA PRO A 262 4.77 -23.35 -40.01
C PRO A 262 5.63 -24.36 -40.80
N PRO A 263 5.32 -24.64 -42.08
CA PRO A 263 6.16 -25.50 -42.89
C PRO A 263 7.58 -24.93 -42.92
N ALA A 264 8.58 -25.81 -42.80
CA ALA A 264 9.98 -25.42 -42.90
C ALA A 264 10.19 -24.67 -44.22
N ILE A 265 10.55 -23.40 -44.13
CA ILE A 265 10.85 -22.59 -45.32
C ILE A 265 12.10 -23.21 -45.95
N PRO A 266 12.05 -23.71 -47.20
CA PRO A 266 13.24 -24.23 -47.85
C PRO A 266 14.25 -23.10 -47.99
N MET A 267 15.42 -23.28 -47.37
CA MET A 267 16.56 -22.38 -47.56
C MET A 267 16.98 -22.46 -49.03
N PRO A 268 17.06 -21.33 -49.77
CA PRO A 268 17.57 -21.37 -51.13
C PRO A 268 19.06 -21.73 -51.10
N THR A 269 19.40 -22.94 -51.54
CA THR A 269 20.77 -23.34 -51.85
C THR A 269 21.18 -22.74 -53.19
N ASN A 270 21.39 -21.42 -53.24
CA ASN A 270 22.14 -20.82 -54.32
C ASN A 270 23.61 -20.74 -53.93
N ALA A 271 24.32 -21.84 -54.18
CA ALA A 271 25.75 -21.80 -54.43
C ALA A 271 25.97 -21.16 -55.80
N ALA A 272 25.97 -19.83 -55.84
CA ALA A 272 26.52 -19.06 -56.96
C ALA A 272 27.51 -18.07 -56.38
N THR A 273 28.79 -18.33 -56.65
CA THR A 273 29.93 -17.51 -56.30
C THR A 273 29.75 -16.10 -56.89
N ALA A 274 29.54 -15.10 -56.04
CA ALA A 274 29.60 -13.68 -56.43
C ALA A 274 30.87 -13.04 -55.84
N PRO A 275 31.55 -12.12 -56.56
CA PRO A 275 32.82 -11.56 -56.11
C PRO A 275 32.64 -10.56 -54.97
N ALA A 276 33.66 -10.47 -54.12
CA ALA A 276 33.71 -9.59 -52.95
C ALA A 276 33.53 -8.10 -53.30
N ALA A 277 32.68 -7.41 -52.53
CA ALA A 277 32.59 -5.96 -52.45
C ALA A 277 33.09 -5.47 -51.07
N PRO A 278 33.61 -4.23 -50.96
CA PRO A 278 34.36 -3.77 -49.78
C PRO A 278 33.44 -3.38 -48.60
N PRO A 279 33.98 -3.22 -47.37
CA PRO A 279 33.17 -3.14 -46.17
C PRO A 279 32.59 -1.75 -45.96
N THR A 280 31.27 -1.67 -45.73
CA THR A 280 30.61 -0.49 -45.18
C THR A 280 30.27 -0.71 -43.71
N GLN A 281 30.65 0.28 -42.90
CA GLN A 281 30.57 0.30 -41.44
C GLN A 281 29.13 0.14 -40.92
N GLN A 282 28.98 -0.73 -39.92
CA GLN A 282 27.80 -0.85 -39.06
C GLN A 282 27.48 0.49 -38.38
N ARG A 283 26.29 1.03 -38.63
CA ARG A 283 25.53 1.75 -37.59
C ARG A 283 24.41 0.84 -37.13
N GLN A 284 24.47 0.45 -35.86
CA GLN A 284 23.38 -0.21 -35.15
C GLN A 284 22.21 0.77 -35.04
N GLY A 285 21.12 0.47 -35.72
CA GLY A 285 19.81 1.05 -35.49
C GLY A 285 18.86 -0.06 -35.05
N ASN A 286 18.60 -0.14 -33.75
CA ASN A 286 17.48 -0.93 -33.22
C ASN A 286 16.31 0.03 -33.01
N GLU A 287 15.32 -0.03 -33.89
CA GLU A 287 14.00 0.58 -33.69
C GLU A 287 13.00 -0.50 -33.25
N HIS A 288 12.47 -0.37 -32.03
CA HIS A 288 11.08 -0.65 -31.63
C HIS A 288 10.93 -0.26 -30.13
N LEU A 289 9.97 0.51 -29.60
CA LEU A 289 8.91 1.40 -30.10
C LEU A 289 8.62 2.41 -28.94
N PRO A 290 8.34 3.70 -29.20
CA PRO A 290 8.16 4.72 -28.17
C PRO A 290 6.68 5.04 -27.90
N ASN A 291 6.21 4.99 -26.64
CA ASN A 291 5.20 5.94 -26.15
C ASN A 291 5.00 5.90 -24.62
N GLN A 292 5.74 6.73 -23.89
CA GLN A 292 5.25 7.36 -22.66
C GLN A 292 5.75 8.81 -22.64
N PRO A 293 4.90 9.83 -22.44
CA PRO A 293 5.40 11.19 -22.30
C PRO A 293 6.09 11.35 -20.94
N ALA A 294 7.41 11.54 -20.99
CA ALA A 294 8.17 12.08 -19.88
C ALA A 294 7.84 13.57 -19.70
N ALA A 295 7.57 13.98 -18.46
CA ALA A 295 7.40 15.37 -18.08
C ALA A 295 8.71 16.16 -18.29
N PRO A 296 8.68 17.37 -18.90
CA PRO A 296 9.91 18.13 -19.08
C PRO A 296 10.30 18.90 -17.81
N ALA A 297 11.51 18.62 -17.33
CA ALA A 297 12.26 19.48 -16.43
C ALA A 297 12.71 20.77 -17.16
N ALA A 298 12.55 21.90 -16.49
CA ALA A 298 12.84 23.23 -17.00
C ALA A 298 14.35 23.57 -16.94
N HIS A 299 14.88 24.11 -18.04
CA HIS A 299 16.08 24.97 -18.01
C HIS A 299 15.78 26.35 -18.58
N ARG A 300 16.28 27.35 -17.84
CA ARG A 300 16.10 28.79 -18.02
C ARG A 300 16.98 29.34 -19.14
N GLY A 301 16.42 30.22 -19.96
CA GLY A 301 17.13 31.17 -20.82
C GLY A 301 16.20 32.34 -21.10
N ALA A 302 16.64 33.56 -20.78
CA ALA A 302 15.83 34.78 -20.72
C ALA A 302 15.78 35.53 -22.06
N ALA A 303 14.61 36.09 -22.42
CA ALA A 303 14.40 37.53 -22.65
C ALA A 303 13.06 37.84 -23.38
N ASN A 304 12.41 38.91 -22.89
CA ASN A 304 11.37 39.77 -23.49
C ASN A 304 9.88 39.33 -23.45
N GLN A 305 9.20 39.83 -22.42
CA GLN A 305 7.74 39.89 -22.25
C GLN A 305 7.14 41.17 -22.88
N PRO A 306 5.90 41.10 -23.42
CA PRO A 306 4.91 42.17 -23.35
C PRO A 306 3.89 41.91 -22.20
N PRO A 307 3.20 42.94 -21.68
CA PRO A 307 2.46 42.87 -20.42
C PRO A 307 1.16 42.07 -20.49
N ALA A 308 0.85 41.36 -19.41
CA ALA A 308 -0.39 40.59 -19.22
C ALA A 308 -1.60 41.50 -18.88
N PRO A 309 -2.81 41.19 -19.37
CA PRO A 309 -4.04 41.77 -18.85
C PRO A 309 -4.42 41.13 -17.51
N ALA A 310 -4.87 41.98 -16.56
CA ALA A 310 -5.35 41.60 -15.25
C ALA A 310 -6.64 40.76 -15.34
N ASN A 311 -6.65 39.57 -14.75
CA ASN A 311 -7.86 38.76 -14.63
C ASN A 311 -8.29 38.59 -13.17
N GLN A 312 -9.51 39.06 -12.95
CA GLN A 312 -10.32 39.01 -11.74
C GLN A 312 -10.78 37.57 -11.45
N PRO A 313 -11.12 37.22 -10.20
CA PRO A 313 -11.68 35.92 -9.88
C PRO A 313 -13.10 35.74 -10.49
N PRO A 314 -13.48 34.52 -10.91
CA PRO A 314 -14.78 34.26 -11.53
C PRO A 314 -15.94 34.43 -10.55
N ALA A 315 -17.05 34.99 -11.04
CA ALA A 315 -18.28 35.21 -10.28
C ALA A 315 -18.95 33.89 -9.83
N PRO A 316 -19.60 33.87 -8.65
CA PRO A 316 -20.31 32.69 -8.16
C PRO A 316 -21.58 32.38 -8.97
N ARG A 317 -21.82 31.09 -9.23
CA ARG A 317 -23.04 30.58 -9.89
C ARG A 317 -24.28 30.78 -9.00
N PRO A 318 -25.48 31.00 -9.56
CA PRO A 318 -26.70 31.18 -8.79
C PRO A 318 -27.18 29.87 -8.14
N VAL A 319 -27.60 29.97 -6.88
CA VAL A 319 -28.10 28.88 -6.03
C VAL A 319 -29.56 28.55 -6.42
N PRO A 320 -29.96 27.28 -6.59
CA PRO A 320 -31.36 26.92 -6.79
C PRO A 320 -32.18 27.21 -5.53
N LYS A 321 -33.32 27.90 -5.68
CA LYS A 321 -34.27 28.17 -4.59
C LYS A 321 -34.81 26.85 -4.02
N ARG A 322 -34.65 26.64 -2.71
CA ARG A 322 -35.24 25.53 -1.95
C ARG A 322 -36.77 25.62 -2.01
N ARG A 323 -37.42 24.51 -2.38
CA ARG A 323 -38.86 24.27 -2.18
C ARG A 323 -39.13 24.10 -0.68
N PRO A 324 -40.26 24.59 -0.11
CA PRO A 324 -40.59 24.36 1.29
C PRO A 324 -40.75 22.87 1.58
N ALA A 325 -40.24 22.43 2.75
CA ALA A 325 -40.36 21.05 3.22
C ALA A 325 -41.82 20.69 3.53
N ALA A 326 -42.23 19.50 3.11
CA ALA A 326 -43.47 18.88 3.59
C ALA A 326 -43.34 18.51 5.08
N PRO A 327 -44.43 18.54 5.86
CA PRO A 327 -44.39 18.17 7.27
C PRO A 327 -43.97 16.72 7.47
N GLU A 328 -43.08 16.50 8.44
CA GLU A 328 -42.49 15.24 8.83
C GLU A 328 -43.55 14.29 9.43
N ALA A 329 -43.58 13.04 8.96
CA ALA A 329 -44.47 12.01 9.50
C ALA A 329 -44.04 11.64 10.94
N PRO A 330 -44.99 11.38 11.86
CA PRO A 330 -44.65 11.01 13.23
C PRO A 330 -43.90 9.68 13.31
N PRO A 331 -43.02 9.50 14.31
CA PRO A 331 -42.19 8.30 14.44
C PRO A 331 -43.05 7.04 14.71
N PRO A 332 -42.59 5.86 14.27
CA PRO A 332 -43.31 4.60 14.50
C PRO A 332 -43.36 4.27 15.99
N GLN A 333 -44.54 3.84 16.46
CA GLN A 333 -44.76 3.43 17.84
C GLN A 333 -43.96 2.16 18.19
N PRO A 334 -43.45 2.03 19.42
CA PRO A 334 -42.75 0.83 19.86
C PRO A 334 -43.71 -0.38 19.90
N PRO A 335 -43.23 -1.60 19.62
CA PRO A 335 -44.08 -2.79 19.61
C PRO A 335 -44.66 -3.09 21.01
N ALA A 336 -45.94 -3.46 21.03
CA ALA A 336 -46.66 -3.84 22.24
C ALA A 336 -45.96 -4.99 22.98
N ARG A 337 -45.74 -4.80 24.30
CA ARG A 337 -45.22 -5.85 25.18
C ARG A 337 -46.21 -7.02 25.22
N LYS A 338 -45.76 -8.20 24.82
CA LYS A 338 -46.49 -9.46 25.04
C LYS A 338 -46.62 -9.70 26.56
N PRO A 339 -47.77 -10.20 27.06
CA PRO A 339 -47.94 -10.49 28.48
C PRO A 339 -46.98 -11.62 28.92
N HIS A 340 -46.28 -11.39 30.03
CA HIS A 340 -45.43 -12.37 30.68
C HIS A 340 -46.27 -13.54 31.20
N ARG A 341 -45.96 -14.77 30.74
CA ARG A 341 -46.38 -15.98 31.45
C ARG A 341 -45.63 -16.05 32.78
N PRO A 342 -46.28 -16.37 33.91
CA PRO A 342 -45.57 -16.58 35.17
C PRO A 342 -44.68 -17.83 35.04
N ALA A 343 -43.40 -17.67 35.36
CA ALA A 343 -42.48 -18.79 35.49
C ALA A 343 -42.81 -19.56 36.77
N THR A 344 -42.94 -20.88 36.60
CA THR A 344 -43.14 -21.87 37.63
C THR A 344 -41.97 -21.91 38.61
N ALA A 345 -42.29 -21.93 39.90
CA ALA A 345 -41.34 -22.11 40.99
C ALA A 345 -40.65 -23.48 40.87
N TRP A 346 -39.32 -23.49 40.97
CA TRP A 346 -38.54 -24.70 41.25
C TRP A 346 -38.11 -24.70 42.73
N PRO A 347 -38.16 -25.85 43.43
CA PRO A 347 -38.00 -25.91 44.87
C PRO A 347 -36.53 -25.84 45.30
N SER A 348 -36.32 -25.20 46.46
CA SER A 348 -35.05 -25.09 47.18
C SER A 348 -34.42 -26.45 47.49
N SER A 349 -33.17 -26.64 47.07
CA SER A 349 -32.33 -27.76 47.51
C SER A 349 -31.75 -27.46 48.88
N ALA A 350 -32.03 -28.33 49.83
CA ALA A 350 -31.55 -28.29 51.19
C ALA A 350 -30.04 -28.50 51.30
N ARG A 351 -29.46 -27.90 52.34
CA ARG A 351 -28.14 -28.19 52.90
C ARG A 351 -28.05 -29.66 53.30
N ALA A 352 -26.93 -30.30 52.98
CA ALA A 352 -26.41 -31.42 53.75
C ALA A 352 -24.94 -31.11 54.05
N GLY A 353 -24.63 -31.00 55.34
CA GLY A 353 -23.29 -31.15 55.86
C GLY A 353 -23.13 -32.57 56.38
N ALA A 354 -21.99 -33.17 56.06
CA ALA A 354 -21.21 -34.14 56.83
C ALA A 354 -20.00 -34.52 55.95
#